data_AF-D0W5S7-F1
#
_entry.id   AF-D0W5S7-F1
#
_cell.length_a   1.000
_cell.length_b   1.000
_cell.length_c   1.000
_cell.angle_alpha   90.00
_cell.angle_beta   90.00
_cell.angle_gamma   90.00
#
_symmetry.space_group_name_H-M   'P 1'
#
loop_
_entity.id
_entity.type
_entity.pdbx_description
1 polymer ?
#
loop_
_entity_poly.entity_id
_entity_poly.type
_entity_poly.pdbx_seq_one_letter_code
_entity_poly.pdbx_strand_id
1 'polypeptide(L)'
;MFIIDFNGLDTDKERQLYQENTSLLSLWQTQPYLRRVRFFNILKALPLDYNPPTDFLILLINTCLVRNEFMRPLNVQIRLGNLRHNYQILKEMHGGKLLAVVKADAYGHGAVRCAFALADLADGFAVATIDEGIKLRESGITNPIVLLEGVFEASEYEAVEQYSLWPAVGNQWQLEALLSRHWKKPVKVWLKMDSGMHRTGFFPHDYASAYAALKQSEYVDSIVKFSHFSCADEPESGMTEIQMEAFDLGTKGLEGEESLANSAAILNIPEARRNWGRAGLALYGISPFGGSDDRLKPVMRLSTRIFGERVLQPHSPIGYGATFYTSKSTRVGLIACGYADGYPRRAPTNTPVAVDGKLTRVIGRVSMDMMTIELDASQEGLGHEVELWGDTVNINTVAEAAGTIPYELMCNIKRAKFTYIE
;
A
#
# COMPACT_ATOMS: atom_id res chain seq x y z
N MET A 1 -6.38 42.89 -24.13
CA MET A 1 -6.63 42.15 -25.38
C MET A 1 -5.69 40.96 -25.36
N PHE A 2 -6.19 39.78 -24.99
CA PHE A 2 -5.37 38.59 -24.78
C PHE A 2 -5.47 37.70 -26.02
N ILE A 3 -4.32 37.32 -26.58
CA ILE A 3 -4.24 36.31 -27.64
C ILE A 3 -4.16 34.95 -26.93
N ILE A 4 -5.23 34.15 -27.07
CA ILE A 4 -5.25 32.75 -26.65
C ILE A 4 -4.75 31.94 -27.85
N ASP A 5 -3.72 31.10 -27.64
CA ASP A 5 -3.23 30.17 -28.65
C ASP A 5 -4.22 28.98 -28.77
N PHE A 6 -4.70 28.72 -29.98
CA PHE A 6 -5.75 27.75 -30.30
C PHE A 6 -5.25 26.65 -31.25
N ASN A 7 -4.04 26.14 -31.04
CA ASN A 7 -3.47 25.02 -31.81
C ASN A 7 -4.14 23.65 -31.56
N GLY A 8 -5.47 23.61 -31.46
CA GLY A 8 -6.24 22.36 -31.33
C GLY A 8 -7.75 22.48 -31.49
N LEU A 9 -8.27 23.58 -32.06
CA LEU A 9 -9.71 23.72 -32.35
C LEU A 9 -9.97 23.48 -33.84
N ASP A 10 -10.65 22.38 -34.15
CA ASP A 10 -11.15 22.11 -35.49
C ASP A 10 -12.59 22.64 -35.63
N THR A 11 -12.83 23.30 -36.77
CA THR A 11 -14.07 23.91 -37.29
C THR A 11 -14.42 25.37 -36.92
N ASP A 12 -14.64 26.16 -37.97
CA ASP A 12 -15.00 27.59 -37.98
C ASP A 12 -16.28 27.97 -37.19
N LYS A 13 -17.09 26.99 -36.78
CA LYS A 13 -18.28 27.21 -35.94
C LYS A 13 -17.95 27.70 -34.53
N GLU A 14 -16.79 27.31 -33.97
CA GLU A 14 -16.45 27.64 -32.58
C GLU A 14 -15.93 29.09 -32.42
N ARG A 15 -15.36 29.69 -33.47
CA ARG A 15 -14.93 31.10 -33.45
C ARG A 15 -16.12 32.07 -33.44
N GLN A 16 -17.21 31.72 -34.11
CA GLN A 16 -18.40 32.57 -34.21
C GLN A 16 -19.16 32.65 -32.86
N LEU A 17 -19.22 31.54 -32.12
CA LEU A 17 -19.89 31.45 -30.81
C LEU A 17 -19.25 32.31 -29.70
N TYR A 18 -17.97 32.63 -29.81
CA TYR A 18 -17.27 33.47 -28.84
C TYR A 18 -17.46 34.97 -29.08
N GLN A 19 -17.77 35.38 -30.32
CA GLN A 19 -18.03 36.78 -30.65
C GLN A 19 -19.43 37.24 -30.23
N GLU A 20 -20.36 36.32 -29.94
CA GLU A 20 -21.77 36.64 -29.70
C GLU A 20 -22.23 36.52 -28.23
N ASN A 21 -21.44 35.98 -27.29
CA ASN A 21 -21.90 35.74 -25.90
C ASN A 21 -21.00 36.35 -24.81
N THR A 22 -21.53 37.35 -24.11
CA THR A 22 -20.82 38.17 -23.11
C THR A 22 -20.80 37.60 -21.68
N SER A 23 -21.22 36.34 -21.43
CA SER A 23 -21.05 35.75 -20.10
C SER A 23 -20.79 34.24 -20.12
N LEU A 24 -19.73 33.81 -19.43
CA LEU A 24 -19.39 32.40 -19.19
C LEU A 24 -20.51 31.65 -18.43
N LEU A 25 -21.37 32.39 -17.70
CA LEU A 25 -22.51 31.86 -16.96
C LEU A 25 -23.60 31.31 -17.91
N SER A 26 -23.85 31.99 -19.04
CA SER A 26 -24.85 31.58 -20.04
C SER A 26 -24.46 30.28 -20.76
N LEU A 27 -23.18 30.13 -21.10
CA LEU A 27 -22.59 28.93 -21.70
C LEU A 27 -22.66 27.70 -20.78
N TRP A 28 -22.64 27.89 -19.46
CA TRP A 28 -22.67 26.80 -18.48
C TRP A 28 -24.09 26.21 -18.28
N GLN A 29 -25.12 27.04 -18.43
CA GLN A 29 -26.53 26.64 -18.26
C GLN A 29 -27.08 25.86 -19.46
N THR A 30 -26.56 26.09 -20.68
CA THR A 30 -27.19 25.58 -21.91
C THR A 30 -26.57 24.30 -22.50
N GLN A 31 -25.39 23.86 -22.02
CA GLN A 31 -24.65 22.76 -22.68
C GLN A 31 -24.02 21.76 -21.67
N PRO A 32 -24.70 20.64 -21.34
CA PRO A 32 -24.23 19.67 -20.34
C PRO A 32 -22.96 18.89 -20.73
N TYR A 33 -22.67 18.74 -22.03
CA TYR A 33 -21.57 17.89 -22.53
C TYR A 33 -20.19 18.56 -22.43
N LEU A 34 -20.13 19.90 -22.40
CA LEU A 34 -18.87 20.67 -22.32
C LEU A 34 -18.31 20.79 -20.90
N ARG A 35 -19.01 20.24 -19.88
CA ARG A 35 -18.73 20.44 -18.46
C ARG A 35 -17.42 19.84 -17.93
N ARG A 36 -16.70 18.99 -18.68
CA ARG A 36 -15.67 18.09 -18.09
C ARG A 36 -14.21 18.46 -18.36
N VAL A 37 -13.88 19.04 -19.52
CA VAL A 37 -12.47 19.19 -19.95
C VAL A 37 -11.95 20.64 -19.83
N ARG A 38 -12.81 21.64 -20.02
CA ARG A 38 -12.36 23.05 -20.12
C ARG A 38 -12.18 23.74 -18.75
N PHE A 39 -12.81 23.27 -17.67
CA PHE A 39 -12.82 23.97 -16.37
C PHE A 39 -11.51 23.88 -15.57
N PHE A 40 -10.81 22.74 -15.63
CA PHE A 40 -9.54 22.55 -14.91
C PHE A 40 -8.36 23.30 -15.55
N ASN A 41 -8.37 23.47 -16.87
CA ASN A 41 -7.34 24.24 -17.58
C ASN A 41 -7.49 25.74 -17.31
N ILE A 42 -8.70 26.23 -17.06
CA ILE A 42 -8.95 27.63 -16.67
C ILE A 42 -8.37 27.92 -15.28
N LEU A 43 -8.49 27.00 -14.32
CA LEU A 43 -7.95 27.16 -12.96
C LEU A 43 -6.42 27.26 -12.92
N LYS A 44 -5.71 26.53 -13.80
CA LYS A 44 -4.25 26.62 -13.91
C LYS A 44 -3.75 27.91 -14.56
N ALA A 45 -4.62 28.65 -15.23
CA ALA A 45 -4.29 29.89 -15.92
C ALA A 45 -4.62 31.16 -15.10
N LEU A 46 -5.20 31.01 -13.91
CA LEU A 46 -5.53 32.15 -13.05
C LEU A 46 -4.31 32.57 -12.21
N PRO A 47 -4.02 33.89 -12.10
CA PRO A 47 -3.01 34.43 -11.20
C PRO A 47 -3.27 34.06 -9.73
N LEU A 48 -2.21 33.91 -8.94
CA LEU A 48 -2.27 33.54 -7.52
C LEU A 48 -3.00 34.58 -6.63
N ASP A 49 -3.15 35.81 -7.12
CA ASP A 49 -3.82 36.95 -6.47
C ASP A 49 -5.25 37.17 -6.97
N TYR A 50 -5.80 36.27 -7.80
CA TYR A 50 -7.17 36.35 -8.28
C TYR A 50 -8.17 36.01 -7.18
N ASN A 51 -9.08 36.93 -6.85
CA ASN A 51 -10.16 36.73 -5.90
C ASN A 51 -11.48 36.44 -6.64
N PRO A 52 -11.89 35.16 -6.77
CA PRO A 52 -13.03 34.81 -7.61
C PRO A 52 -14.36 35.33 -7.02
N PRO A 53 -15.33 35.73 -7.87
CA PRO A 53 -16.68 36.07 -7.43
C PRO A 53 -17.33 34.93 -6.63
N THR A 54 -18.20 35.26 -5.67
CA THR A 54 -18.87 34.27 -4.80
C THR A 54 -19.60 33.17 -5.58
N ASP A 55 -20.22 33.52 -6.72
CA ASP A 55 -20.88 32.56 -7.61
C ASP A 55 -19.92 31.54 -8.25
N PHE A 56 -18.65 31.94 -8.46
CA PHE A 56 -17.60 31.07 -8.99
C PHE A 56 -17.12 30.07 -7.92
N LEU A 57 -17.03 30.50 -6.65
CA LEU A 57 -16.77 29.62 -5.51
C LEU A 57 -17.90 28.60 -5.30
N ILE A 58 -19.16 29.04 -5.40
CA ILE A 58 -20.33 28.16 -5.30
C ILE A 58 -20.32 27.12 -6.43
N LEU A 59 -19.96 27.52 -7.65
CA LEU A 59 -19.83 26.59 -8.78
C LEU A 59 -18.72 25.56 -8.56
N LEU A 60 -17.58 25.97 -7.99
CA LEU A 60 -16.44 25.10 -7.68
C LEU A 60 -16.82 24.08 -6.59
N ILE A 61 -17.46 24.57 -5.52
CA ILE A 61 -17.98 23.74 -4.44
C ILE A 61 -19.02 22.76 -4.98
N ASN A 62 -19.98 23.21 -5.77
CA ASN A 62 -20.99 22.34 -6.37
C ASN A 62 -20.38 21.32 -7.34
N THR A 63 -19.38 21.69 -8.14
CA THR A 63 -18.73 20.74 -9.06
C THR A 63 -17.90 19.69 -8.30
N CYS A 64 -17.26 20.06 -7.19
CA CYS A 64 -16.56 19.15 -6.29
C CYS A 64 -17.52 18.26 -5.47
N LEU A 65 -18.65 18.80 -5.01
CA LEU A 65 -19.70 18.06 -4.30
C LEU A 65 -20.38 17.05 -5.24
N VAL A 66 -20.70 17.47 -6.47
CA VAL A 66 -21.30 16.60 -7.49
C VAL A 66 -20.34 15.48 -7.93
N ARG A 67 -19.00 15.71 -7.93
CA ARG A 67 -18.02 14.62 -8.16
C ARG A 67 -18.11 13.51 -7.12
N ASN A 68 -18.54 13.81 -5.89
CA ASN A 68 -18.68 12.81 -4.83
C ASN A 68 -19.92 11.92 -4.98
N GLU A 69 -20.94 12.36 -5.72
CA GLU A 69 -22.21 11.62 -5.89
C GLU A 69 -22.17 10.58 -7.02
N PHE A 70 -21.24 10.69 -7.98
CA PHE A 70 -21.19 9.82 -9.17
C PHE A 70 -20.08 8.77 -9.17
N MET A 71 -19.46 8.49 -8.03
CA MET A 71 -18.41 7.47 -7.95
C MET A 71 -18.97 6.08 -7.68
N ARG A 72 -18.33 5.08 -8.30
CA ARG A 72 -18.57 3.67 -7.98
C ARG A 72 -18.45 3.47 -6.47
N PRO A 73 -19.38 2.78 -5.81
CA PRO A 73 -19.41 2.66 -4.35
C PRO A 73 -18.39 1.63 -3.90
N LEU A 74 -17.10 1.89 -4.12
CA LEU A 74 -15.97 1.07 -3.66
C LEU A 74 -15.03 1.96 -2.87
N ASN A 75 -14.90 1.68 -1.58
CA ASN A 75 -14.21 2.55 -0.64
C ASN A 75 -13.14 1.77 0.11
N VAL A 76 -12.01 2.42 0.31
CA VAL A 76 -10.94 1.99 1.19
C VAL A 76 -10.83 3.00 2.33
N GLN A 77 -11.09 2.53 3.54
CA GLN A 77 -10.87 3.28 4.77
C GLN A 77 -9.52 2.86 5.36
N ILE A 78 -8.61 3.82 5.51
CA ILE A 78 -7.31 3.65 6.15
C ILE A 78 -7.36 4.31 7.52
N ARG A 79 -7.24 3.52 8.58
CA ARG A 79 -7.40 3.97 9.97
C ARG A 79 -6.04 4.20 10.61
N LEU A 80 -5.58 5.45 10.60
CA LEU A 80 -4.26 5.85 11.06
C LEU A 80 -4.10 5.68 12.58
N GLY A 81 -5.17 5.83 13.36
CA GLY A 81 -5.17 5.45 14.78
C GLY A 81 -4.87 3.98 15.04
N ASN A 82 -5.37 3.06 14.19
CA ASN A 82 -5.03 1.64 14.26
C ASN A 82 -3.57 1.39 13.88
N LEU A 83 -3.07 2.10 12.86
CA LEU A 83 -1.66 2.04 12.46
C LEU A 83 -0.73 2.45 13.61
N ARG A 84 -1.03 3.56 14.28
CA ARG A 84 -0.29 4.05 15.46
C ARG A 84 -0.34 3.05 16.61
N HIS A 85 -1.53 2.52 16.93
CA HIS A 85 -1.71 1.47 17.94
C HIS A 85 -0.82 0.26 17.64
N ASN A 86 -0.87 -0.27 16.42
CA ASN A 86 -0.08 -1.45 16.04
C ASN A 86 1.43 -1.16 16.13
N TYR A 87 1.88 0.00 15.67
CA TYR A 87 3.29 0.39 15.78
C TYR A 87 3.75 0.40 17.24
N GLN A 88 2.97 0.98 18.15
CA GLN A 88 3.32 1.06 19.57
C GLN A 88 3.42 -0.32 20.22
N ILE A 89 2.45 -1.21 19.97
CA ILE A 89 2.46 -2.58 20.47
C ILE A 89 3.70 -3.34 19.96
N LEU A 90 4.00 -3.23 18.67
CA LEU A 90 5.16 -3.89 18.07
C LEU A 90 6.48 -3.31 18.60
N LYS A 91 6.54 -1.99 18.85
CA LYS A 91 7.70 -1.30 19.40
C LYS A 91 7.96 -1.73 20.84
N GLU A 92 6.91 -1.81 21.67
CA GLU A 92 6.98 -2.30 23.04
C GLU A 92 7.47 -3.76 23.08
N MET A 93 6.87 -4.62 22.26
CA MET A 93 7.24 -6.03 22.19
C MET A 93 8.67 -6.24 21.68
N HIS A 94 9.09 -5.43 20.70
CA HIS A 94 10.44 -5.49 20.15
C HIS A 94 11.50 -5.03 21.18
N GLY A 95 11.22 -3.98 21.95
CA GLY A 95 12.11 -3.43 22.98
C GLY A 95 13.30 -2.59 22.46
N GLY A 96 13.73 -2.80 21.23
CA GLY A 96 14.76 -2.00 20.53
C GLY A 96 14.19 -0.93 19.59
N LYS A 97 14.98 -0.48 18.62
CA LYS A 97 14.54 0.45 17.56
C LYS A 97 13.65 -0.29 16.55
N LEU A 98 12.65 0.37 15.98
CA LEU A 98 11.71 -0.25 15.06
C LEU A 98 11.54 0.60 13.80
N LEU A 99 11.73 -0.04 12.64
CA LEU A 99 11.42 0.56 11.35
C LEU A 99 9.98 0.22 10.97
N ALA A 100 9.21 1.25 10.60
CA ALA A 100 7.95 1.09 9.91
C ALA A 100 8.20 0.80 8.43
N VAL A 101 7.89 -0.42 7.98
CA VAL A 101 8.11 -0.83 6.59
C VAL A 101 6.95 -0.33 5.73
N VAL A 102 7.20 0.67 4.88
CA VAL A 102 6.19 1.40 4.10
C VAL A 102 6.39 1.27 2.58
N LYS A 103 7.13 0.25 2.14
CA LYS A 103 7.31 -0.08 0.71
C LYS A 103 5.98 -0.46 0.02
N ALA A 104 5.98 -0.43 -1.31
CA ALA A 104 4.80 -0.67 -2.15
C ALA A 104 3.60 0.20 -1.73
N ASP A 105 3.87 1.50 -1.59
CA ASP A 105 2.92 2.51 -1.10
C ASP A 105 2.28 2.13 0.25
N ALA A 106 3.10 1.73 1.23
CA ALA A 106 2.69 1.18 2.51
C ALA A 106 1.74 -0.03 2.36
N TYR A 107 2.14 -1.00 1.53
CA TYR A 107 1.32 -2.15 1.17
C TYR A 107 -0.09 -1.76 0.70
N GLY A 108 -0.18 -0.73 -0.14
CA GLY A 108 -1.45 -0.20 -0.66
C GLY A 108 -2.24 0.68 0.32
N HIS A 109 -1.68 1.10 1.46
CA HIS A 109 -2.36 2.01 2.41
C HIS A 109 -2.07 3.50 2.13
N GLY A 110 -1.06 3.81 1.32
CA GLY A 110 -0.58 5.16 1.04
C GLY A 110 0.61 5.55 1.91
N ALA A 111 1.82 5.42 1.35
CA ALA A 111 3.08 5.55 2.10
C ALA A 111 3.24 6.89 2.81
N VAL A 112 2.94 8.00 2.12
CA VAL A 112 3.11 9.35 2.67
C VAL A 112 2.20 9.58 3.87
N ARG A 113 0.92 9.19 3.77
CA ARG A 113 -0.05 9.35 4.87
C ARG A 113 0.31 8.46 6.06
N CYS A 114 0.70 7.20 5.82
CA CYS A 114 1.16 6.30 6.87
C CYS A 114 2.44 6.80 7.53
N ALA A 115 3.40 7.33 6.77
CA ALA A 115 4.65 7.86 7.30
C ALA A 115 4.41 9.10 8.19
N PHE A 116 3.56 10.03 7.74
CA PHE A 116 3.17 11.18 8.58
C PHE A 116 2.49 10.76 9.88
N ALA A 117 1.59 9.78 9.80
CA ALA A 117 0.90 9.25 10.97
C ALA A 117 1.83 8.54 11.96
N LEU A 118 3.08 8.25 11.59
CA LEU A 118 4.06 7.58 12.45
C LEU A 118 5.32 8.42 12.70
N ALA A 119 5.45 9.62 12.12
CA ALA A 119 6.69 10.38 12.11
C ALA A 119 7.19 10.76 13.53
N ASP A 120 6.28 10.96 14.48
CA ASP A 120 6.57 11.26 15.89
C ASP A 120 6.85 10.00 16.73
N LEU A 121 6.52 8.80 16.23
CA LEU A 121 6.67 7.53 16.94
C LEU A 121 7.79 6.65 16.38
N ALA A 122 8.05 6.73 15.07
CA ALA A 122 8.91 5.82 14.35
C ALA A 122 10.39 6.15 14.50
N ASP A 123 11.23 5.15 14.84
CA ASP A 123 12.69 5.33 14.82
C ASP A 123 13.23 5.49 13.40
N GLY A 124 12.44 5.06 12.40
CA GLY A 124 12.70 5.25 10.99
C GLY A 124 11.69 4.50 10.12
N PHE A 125 11.85 4.64 8.82
CA PHE A 125 11.06 3.96 7.80
C PHE A 125 11.94 3.04 6.97
N ALA A 126 11.32 2.03 6.36
CA ALA A 126 11.99 1.17 5.38
C ALA A 126 11.16 1.09 4.10
N VAL A 127 11.82 1.30 2.97
CA VAL A 127 11.25 1.26 1.61
C VAL A 127 12.02 0.27 0.75
N ALA A 128 11.47 -0.12 -0.40
CA ALA A 128 12.15 -1.03 -1.32
C ALA A 128 13.17 -0.27 -2.18
N THR A 129 12.74 0.85 -2.77
CA THR A 129 13.48 1.55 -3.82
C THR A 129 13.77 3.01 -3.45
N ILE A 130 14.69 3.61 -4.19
CA ILE A 130 15.07 5.01 -3.99
C ILE A 130 13.91 5.98 -4.24
N ASP A 131 13.08 5.74 -5.26
CA ASP A 131 11.92 6.58 -5.59
C ASP A 131 10.92 6.67 -4.43
N GLU A 132 10.70 5.56 -3.73
CA GLU A 132 9.85 5.54 -2.54
C GLU A 132 10.45 6.40 -1.42
N GLY A 133 11.78 6.33 -1.22
CA GLY A 133 12.50 7.14 -0.24
C GLY A 133 12.47 8.64 -0.56
N ILE A 134 12.69 8.99 -1.83
CA ILE A 134 12.60 10.36 -2.35
C ILE A 134 11.19 10.91 -2.13
N LYS A 135 10.15 10.14 -2.50
CA LYS A 135 8.75 10.55 -2.31
C LYS A 135 8.45 10.90 -0.84
N LEU A 136 8.97 10.13 0.12
CA LEU A 136 8.81 10.44 1.54
C LEU A 136 9.57 11.72 1.94
N ARG A 137 10.80 11.90 1.46
CA ARG A 137 11.63 13.09 1.74
C ARG A 137 11.02 14.36 1.17
N GLU A 138 10.61 14.34 -0.09
CA GLU A 138 9.94 15.47 -0.75
C GLU A 138 8.60 15.81 -0.09
N SER A 139 7.94 14.82 0.54
CA SER A 139 6.75 15.05 1.35
C SER A 139 7.06 15.68 2.71
N GLY A 140 8.32 15.76 3.15
CA GLY A 140 8.73 16.38 4.41
C GLY A 140 9.06 15.40 5.54
N ILE A 141 9.13 14.09 5.29
CA ILE A 141 9.57 13.12 6.29
C ILE A 141 11.07 13.28 6.56
N THR A 142 11.43 13.50 7.82
CA THR A 142 12.82 13.72 8.25
C THR A 142 13.43 12.53 8.98
N ASN A 143 12.62 11.56 9.45
CA ASN A 143 13.10 10.34 10.10
C ASN A 143 14.08 9.56 9.20
N PRO A 144 14.94 8.71 9.76
CA PRO A 144 15.75 7.79 8.96
C PRO A 144 14.93 6.98 7.96
N ILE A 145 15.47 6.73 6.77
CA ILE A 145 14.84 5.90 5.74
C ILE A 145 15.86 4.89 5.22
N VAL A 146 15.53 3.61 5.34
CA VAL A 146 16.35 2.49 4.85
C VAL A 146 15.86 2.04 3.48
N LEU A 147 16.78 1.88 2.52
CA LEU A 147 16.53 1.23 1.24
C LEU A 147 16.85 -0.27 1.37
N LEU A 148 15.83 -1.12 1.50
CA LEU A 148 15.99 -2.54 1.84
C LEU A 148 16.69 -3.38 0.76
N GLU A 149 16.71 -2.89 -0.47
CA GLU A 149 17.32 -3.53 -1.64
C GLU A 149 18.62 -2.82 -2.08
N GLY A 150 18.93 -1.69 -1.44
CA GLY A 150 20.06 -0.84 -1.79
C GLY A 150 19.75 0.03 -2.99
N VAL A 151 20.72 0.13 -3.90
CA VAL A 151 20.59 0.81 -5.19
C VAL A 151 20.55 -0.22 -6.32
N PHE A 152 20.00 0.16 -7.47
CA PHE A 152 20.00 -0.66 -8.69
C PHE A 152 21.06 -0.23 -9.71
N GLU A 153 21.56 1.01 -9.59
CA GLU A 153 22.65 1.56 -10.39
C GLU A 153 23.59 2.39 -9.52
N ALA A 154 24.87 2.49 -9.90
CA ALA A 154 25.85 3.26 -9.13
C ALA A 154 25.53 4.76 -9.04
N SER A 155 24.86 5.31 -10.05
CA SER A 155 24.41 6.71 -10.11
C SER A 155 23.42 7.05 -8.99
N GLU A 156 22.61 6.10 -8.54
CA GLU A 156 21.60 6.31 -7.50
C GLU A 156 22.23 6.69 -6.14
N TYR A 157 23.50 6.38 -5.90
CA TYR A 157 24.19 6.82 -4.68
C TYR A 157 24.27 8.36 -4.55
N GLU A 158 24.15 9.10 -5.66
CA GLU A 158 23.99 10.55 -5.62
C GLU A 158 22.70 10.97 -4.92
N ALA A 159 21.59 10.32 -5.27
CA ALA A 159 20.32 10.56 -4.61
C ALA A 159 20.32 10.02 -3.17
N VAL A 160 20.98 8.90 -2.89
CA VAL A 160 21.16 8.41 -1.50
C VAL A 160 21.79 9.48 -0.61
N GLU A 161 22.86 10.13 -1.09
CA GLU A 161 23.53 11.23 -0.39
C GLU A 161 22.63 12.47 -0.27
N GLN A 162 22.06 12.92 -1.39
CA GLN A 162 21.21 14.12 -1.45
C GLN A 162 20.03 14.03 -0.49
N TYR A 163 19.41 12.85 -0.42
CA TYR A 163 18.21 12.60 0.39
C TYR A 163 18.52 11.98 1.76
N SER A 164 19.79 11.80 2.13
CA SER A 164 20.22 11.23 3.41
C SER A 164 19.49 9.90 3.71
N LEU A 165 19.57 8.97 2.76
CA LEU A 165 19.00 7.63 2.84
C LEU A 165 20.06 6.64 3.34
N TRP A 166 19.63 5.53 3.94
CA TRP A 166 20.52 4.46 4.42
C TRP A 166 20.43 3.27 3.45
N PRO A 167 21.41 3.07 2.56
CA PRO A 167 21.35 2.00 1.58
C PRO A 167 21.67 0.65 2.20
N ALA A 168 20.93 -0.38 1.81
CA ALA A 168 21.43 -1.74 1.94
C ALA A 168 22.55 -1.99 0.92
N VAL A 169 23.50 -2.83 1.30
CA VAL A 169 24.53 -3.39 0.41
C VAL A 169 24.46 -4.90 0.57
N GLY A 170 24.10 -5.61 -0.50
CA GLY A 170 23.85 -7.05 -0.45
C GLY A 170 24.56 -7.85 -1.52
N ASN A 171 25.43 -7.23 -2.32
CA ASN A 171 26.25 -7.91 -3.33
C ASN A 171 27.53 -7.12 -3.63
N GLN A 172 28.44 -7.75 -4.36
CA GLN A 172 29.77 -7.23 -4.64
C GLN A 172 29.76 -5.92 -5.43
N TRP A 173 28.91 -5.79 -6.44
CA TRP A 173 28.90 -4.57 -7.26
C TRP A 173 28.39 -3.36 -6.47
N GLN A 174 27.38 -3.53 -5.60
CA GLN A 174 26.89 -2.46 -4.72
C GLN A 174 28.01 -2.00 -3.77
N LEU A 175 28.77 -2.95 -3.21
CA LEU A 175 29.91 -2.66 -2.35
C LEU A 175 30.97 -1.83 -3.08
N GLU A 176 31.40 -2.28 -4.26
CA GLU A 176 32.41 -1.58 -5.07
C GLU A 176 31.96 -0.19 -5.52
N ALA A 177 30.70 -0.06 -5.95
CA ALA A 177 30.11 1.21 -6.34
C ALA A 177 30.03 2.19 -5.16
N LEU A 178 29.68 1.72 -3.96
CA LEU A 178 29.65 2.55 -2.75
C LEU A 178 31.05 3.03 -2.36
N LEU A 179 32.04 2.13 -2.39
CA LEU A 179 33.42 2.40 -1.98
C LEU A 179 34.19 3.28 -2.97
N SER A 180 33.85 3.23 -4.26
CA SER A 180 34.48 4.06 -5.30
C SER A 180 33.93 5.50 -5.35
N ARG A 181 32.80 5.76 -4.70
CA ARG A 181 32.20 7.10 -4.62
C ARG A 181 32.93 7.97 -3.60
N HIS A 182 33.14 9.23 -3.97
CA HIS A 182 33.58 10.27 -3.05
C HIS A 182 32.36 10.92 -2.40
N TRP A 183 32.12 10.60 -1.13
CA TRP A 183 30.97 11.13 -0.38
C TRP A 183 31.33 12.47 0.26
N LYS A 184 30.40 13.43 0.21
CA LYS A 184 30.43 14.69 0.95
C LYS A 184 30.15 14.49 2.44
N LYS A 185 29.37 13.46 2.78
CA LYS A 185 29.05 13.07 4.16
C LYS A 185 29.11 11.54 4.31
N PRO A 186 29.70 11.02 5.40
CA PRO A 186 29.66 9.59 5.67
C PRO A 186 28.23 9.04 5.72
N VAL A 187 28.03 7.84 5.17
CA VAL A 187 26.72 7.19 5.06
C VAL A 187 26.60 6.01 6.03
N LYS A 188 25.42 5.83 6.62
CA LYS A 188 25.08 4.63 7.39
C LYS A 188 24.66 3.52 6.44
N VAL A 189 25.36 2.39 6.49
CA VAL A 189 25.15 1.26 5.57
C VAL A 189 24.47 0.10 6.29
N TRP A 190 23.52 -0.54 5.60
CA TRP A 190 22.93 -1.79 6.05
C TRP A 190 23.56 -2.93 5.26
N LEU A 191 24.48 -3.69 5.86
CA LEU A 191 25.14 -4.81 5.18
C LEU A 191 24.25 -6.06 5.29
N LYS A 192 23.84 -6.59 4.14
CA LYS A 192 22.88 -7.69 4.07
C LYS A 192 23.57 -9.04 3.95
N MET A 193 23.23 -9.95 4.84
CA MET A 193 23.60 -11.36 4.73
C MET A 193 22.45 -12.14 4.09
N ASP A 194 22.79 -13.08 3.23
CA ASP A 194 21.92 -14.19 2.92
C ASP A 194 22.19 -15.33 3.92
N SER A 195 21.34 -15.44 4.94
CA SER A 195 21.45 -16.51 5.93
C SER A 195 20.65 -17.77 5.59
N GLY A 196 20.10 -17.89 4.36
CA GLY A 196 19.37 -19.07 3.90
C GLY A 196 18.08 -18.78 3.13
N MET A 197 17.73 -17.51 2.91
CA MET A 197 16.57 -17.16 2.07
C MET A 197 16.90 -17.21 0.57
N HIS A 198 18.18 -17.07 0.21
CA HIS A 198 18.68 -17.14 -1.17
C HIS A 198 18.04 -16.15 -2.14
N ARG A 199 17.67 -14.98 -1.61
CA ARG A 199 17.09 -13.87 -2.40
C ARG A 199 18.10 -12.77 -2.70
N THR A 200 18.78 -12.27 -1.66
CA THR A 200 19.77 -11.18 -1.73
C THR A 200 20.63 -11.19 -0.47
N GLY A 201 21.89 -10.76 -0.57
CA GLY A 201 22.82 -10.66 0.56
C GLY A 201 24.09 -11.46 0.29
N PHE A 202 25.16 -11.12 1.00
CA PHE A 202 26.40 -11.89 0.95
C PHE A 202 26.20 -13.21 1.69
N PHE A 203 26.80 -14.28 1.18
CA PHE A 203 26.86 -15.54 1.91
C PHE A 203 27.65 -15.38 3.20
N PRO A 204 27.42 -16.21 4.24
CA PRO A 204 28.10 -16.08 5.52
C PRO A 204 29.63 -16.11 5.41
N HIS A 205 30.20 -16.85 4.45
CA HIS A 205 31.64 -16.95 4.24
C HIS A 205 32.26 -15.71 3.56
N ASP A 206 31.48 -14.90 2.85
CA ASP A 206 31.93 -13.66 2.20
C ASP A 206 31.64 -12.42 3.06
N TYR A 207 30.76 -12.56 4.05
CA TYR A 207 30.20 -11.44 4.81
C TYR A 207 31.27 -10.64 5.59
N ALA A 208 32.21 -11.33 6.24
CA ALA A 208 33.26 -10.68 7.02
C ALA A 208 34.20 -9.83 6.15
N SER A 209 34.49 -10.27 4.93
CA SER A 209 35.31 -9.53 3.96
C SER A 209 34.60 -8.26 3.50
N ALA A 210 33.31 -8.36 3.16
CA ALA A 210 32.49 -7.20 2.80
C ALA A 210 32.38 -6.18 3.95
N TYR A 211 32.19 -6.67 5.19
CA TYR A 211 32.18 -5.83 6.39
C TYR A 211 33.51 -5.11 6.59
N ALA A 212 34.64 -5.82 6.46
CA ALA A 212 35.97 -5.24 6.63
C ALA A 212 36.23 -4.13 5.60
N ALA A 213 35.82 -4.33 4.35
CA ALA A 213 35.94 -3.32 3.30
C ALA A 213 35.13 -2.05 3.62
N LEU A 214 33.87 -2.20 4.08
CA LEU A 214 33.06 -1.07 4.52
C LEU A 214 33.68 -0.36 5.74
N LYS A 215 34.16 -1.11 6.73
CA LYS A 215 34.70 -0.56 7.98
C LYS A 215 35.99 0.24 7.76
N GLN A 216 36.76 -0.07 6.72
CA GLN A 216 37.99 0.66 6.36
C GLN A 216 37.72 1.95 5.58
N SER A 217 36.51 2.15 5.06
CA SER A 217 36.14 3.34 4.30
C SER A 217 35.84 4.52 5.22
N GLU A 218 36.50 5.66 4.97
CA GLU A 218 36.20 6.93 5.67
C GLU A 218 34.81 7.48 5.36
N TYR A 219 34.17 6.97 4.30
CA TYR A 219 32.84 7.38 3.87
C TYR A 219 31.71 6.56 4.50
N VAL A 220 32.02 5.55 5.32
CA VAL A 220 31.02 4.74 6.03
C VAL A 220 31.00 5.16 7.51
N ASP A 221 29.90 5.77 7.94
CA ASP A 221 29.72 6.22 9.33
C ASP A 221 29.56 5.03 10.29
N SER A 222 28.61 4.16 9.96
CA SER A 222 28.25 3.00 10.78
C SER A 222 27.62 1.91 9.93
N ILE A 223 27.75 0.67 10.40
CA ILE A 223 27.24 -0.53 9.71
C ILE A 223 26.19 -1.19 10.59
N VAL A 224 25.00 -1.41 10.03
CA VAL A 224 23.98 -2.31 10.59
C VAL A 224 24.09 -3.64 9.87
N LYS A 225 24.34 -4.71 10.60
CA LYS A 225 24.37 -6.08 10.07
C LYS A 225 22.94 -6.58 10.00
N PHE A 226 22.46 -7.06 8.86
CA PHE A 226 21.07 -7.50 8.77
C PHE A 226 20.85 -8.70 7.84
N SER A 227 19.82 -9.48 8.14
CA SER A 227 19.31 -10.56 7.29
C SER A 227 17.78 -10.57 7.33
N HIS A 228 17.13 -11.51 6.65
CA HIS A 228 15.68 -11.66 6.60
C HIS A 228 15.26 -13.13 6.64
N PHE A 229 14.27 -13.45 7.49
CA PHE A 229 13.74 -14.79 7.60
C PHE A 229 12.85 -15.17 6.42
N SER A 230 12.91 -16.45 6.03
CA SER A 230 12.02 -17.04 5.03
C SER A 230 10.74 -17.61 5.62
N CYS A 231 10.82 -18.20 6.83
CA CYS A 231 9.76 -19.03 7.42
C CYS A 231 9.48 -18.67 8.89
N ALA A 232 9.64 -17.41 9.29
CA ALA A 232 9.39 -16.99 10.68
C ALA A 232 7.89 -17.09 11.08
N ASP A 233 7.02 -17.22 10.10
CA ASP A 233 5.59 -17.51 10.20
C ASP A 233 5.25 -19.01 10.30
N GLU A 234 6.24 -19.90 10.14
CA GLU A 234 6.11 -21.36 10.20
C GLU A 234 7.01 -21.95 11.30
N PRO A 235 6.60 -21.94 12.58
CA PRO A 235 7.44 -22.38 13.69
C PRO A 235 7.95 -23.83 13.58
N GLU A 236 7.23 -24.69 12.87
CA GLU A 236 7.60 -26.11 12.69
C GLU A 236 8.67 -26.33 11.62
N SER A 237 9.03 -25.29 10.84
CA SER A 237 9.99 -25.40 9.74
C SER A 237 11.44 -25.67 10.20
N GLY A 238 11.83 -25.17 11.39
CA GLY A 238 13.22 -25.17 11.86
C GLY A 238 14.17 -24.24 11.08
N MET A 239 13.68 -23.60 10.01
CA MET A 239 14.50 -22.75 9.14
C MET A 239 14.91 -21.45 9.84
N THR A 240 14.07 -20.89 10.71
CA THR A 240 14.39 -19.65 11.43
C THR A 240 15.63 -19.82 12.30
N GLU A 241 15.72 -20.93 13.03
CA GLU A 241 16.86 -21.29 13.88
C GLU A 241 18.13 -21.43 13.04
N ILE A 242 18.05 -22.16 11.91
CA ILE A 242 19.18 -22.31 10.97
C ILE A 242 19.65 -20.94 10.44
N GLN A 243 18.71 -20.07 10.07
CA GLN A 243 19.05 -18.72 9.60
C GLN A 243 19.67 -17.84 10.69
N MET A 244 19.26 -18.01 11.95
CA MET A 244 19.86 -17.31 13.08
C MET A 244 21.28 -17.79 13.35
N GLU A 245 21.50 -19.11 13.38
CA GLU A 245 22.82 -19.70 13.57
C GLU A 245 23.80 -19.29 12.47
N ALA A 246 23.36 -19.32 11.20
CA ALA A 246 24.16 -18.88 10.07
C ALA A 246 24.53 -17.38 10.18
N PHE A 247 23.59 -16.56 10.64
CA PHE A 247 23.84 -15.14 10.88
C PHE A 247 24.86 -14.92 12.01
N ASP A 248 24.62 -15.52 13.17
CA ASP A 248 25.48 -15.38 14.35
C ASP A 248 26.91 -15.89 14.06
N LEU A 249 27.06 -16.96 13.26
CA LEU A 249 28.38 -17.44 12.82
C LEU A 249 29.05 -16.46 11.85
N GLY A 250 28.31 -15.98 10.84
CA GLY A 250 28.85 -15.05 9.83
C GLY A 250 29.16 -13.65 10.36
N THR A 251 28.57 -13.25 11.50
CA THR A 251 28.83 -11.96 12.16
C THR A 251 29.76 -12.06 13.37
N LYS A 252 30.25 -13.25 13.71
CA LYS A 252 31.07 -13.48 14.90
C LYS A 252 32.29 -12.54 14.94
N GLY A 253 32.38 -11.74 15.99
CA GLY A 253 33.48 -10.78 16.20
C GLY A 253 33.37 -9.48 15.40
N LEU A 254 32.29 -9.28 14.64
CA LEU A 254 32.01 -8.03 13.93
C LEU A 254 31.18 -7.09 14.81
N GLU A 255 31.65 -5.85 14.98
CA GLU A 255 30.95 -4.82 15.75
C GLU A 255 29.70 -4.27 15.02
N GLY A 256 28.91 -3.43 15.71
CA GLY A 256 27.76 -2.73 15.14
C GLY A 256 26.41 -3.36 15.46
N GLU A 257 25.34 -2.61 15.16
CA GLU A 257 23.95 -3.00 15.43
C GLU A 257 23.48 -4.11 14.49
N GLU A 258 22.44 -4.84 14.92
CA GLU A 258 21.87 -5.98 14.19
C GLU A 258 20.37 -5.83 13.93
N SER A 259 19.91 -6.38 12.80
CA SER A 259 18.49 -6.41 12.42
C SER A 259 18.09 -7.72 11.75
N LEU A 260 17.24 -8.52 12.39
CA LEU A 260 16.74 -9.79 11.83
C LEU A 260 15.22 -9.79 11.74
N ALA A 261 14.54 -9.39 12.82
CA ALA A 261 13.11 -9.60 12.96
C ALA A 261 12.25 -8.82 11.93
N ASN A 262 11.50 -9.58 11.13
CA ASN A 262 10.31 -9.11 10.42
C ASN A 262 9.08 -9.20 11.35
N SER A 263 7.87 -8.92 10.86
CA SER A 263 6.65 -8.97 11.68
C SER A 263 6.46 -10.29 12.44
N ALA A 264 6.68 -11.44 11.81
CA ALA A 264 6.50 -12.74 12.46
C ALA A 264 7.51 -12.95 13.59
N ALA A 265 8.79 -12.65 13.34
CA ALA A 265 9.84 -12.76 14.34
C ALA A 265 9.69 -11.74 15.48
N ILE A 266 9.20 -10.52 15.23
CA ILE A 266 8.89 -9.56 16.30
C ILE A 266 7.89 -10.18 17.28
N LEU A 267 6.84 -10.81 16.75
CA LEU A 267 5.74 -11.37 17.53
C LEU A 267 6.16 -12.61 18.33
N ASN A 268 6.87 -13.55 17.71
CA ASN A 268 7.05 -14.90 18.29
C ASN A 268 8.50 -15.32 18.56
N ILE A 269 9.52 -14.54 18.20
CA ILE A 269 10.93 -14.95 18.32
C ILE A 269 11.74 -13.85 19.05
N PRO A 270 11.70 -13.80 20.41
CA PRO A 270 12.37 -12.78 21.20
C PRO A 270 13.86 -12.60 20.90
N GLU A 271 14.56 -13.70 20.67
CA GLU A 271 15.99 -13.73 20.39
C GLU A 271 16.31 -12.97 19.09
N ALA A 272 15.44 -13.03 18.09
CA ALA A 272 15.67 -12.41 16.78
C ALA A 272 15.44 -10.89 16.74
N ARG A 273 14.90 -10.28 17.81
CA ARG A 273 14.58 -8.84 17.85
C ARG A 273 15.84 -7.98 17.68
N ARG A 274 16.93 -8.33 18.39
CA ARG A 274 18.22 -7.63 18.31
C ARG A 274 18.06 -6.11 18.46
N ASN A 275 18.83 -5.29 17.73
CA ASN A 275 18.81 -3.83 17.91
C ASN A 275 17.69 -3.15 17.12
N TRP A 276 17.41 -3.62 15.89
CA TRP A 276 16.44 -3.04 14.97
C TRP A 276 15.43 -4.08 14.46
N GLY A 277 14.15 -3.84 14.70
CA GLY A 277 13.06 -4.61 14.11
C GLY A 277 12.49 -3.95 12.87
N ARG A 278 11.83 -4.72 12.00
CA ARG A 278 11.23 -4.24 10.76
C ARG A 278 9.76 -4.67 10.67
N ALA A 279 8.86 -3.80 11.12
CA ALA A 279 7.43 -4.08 11.15
C ALA A 279 6.78 -3.80 9.79
N GLY A 280 6.33 -4.87 9.12
CA GLY A 280 5.58 -4.83 7.86
C GLY A 280 4.13 -5.26 8.07
N LEU A 281 3.78 -6.51 7.78
CA LEU A 281 2.39 -6.99 7.79
C LEU A 281 1.63 -6.69 9.10
N ALA A 282 2.27 -6.96 10.25
CA ALA A 282 1.66 -6.72 11.55
C ALA A 282 1.42 -5.23 11.82
N LEU A 283 2.20 -4.32 11.23
CA LEU A 283 1.97 -2.87 11.33
C LEU A 283 0.59 -2.50 10.77
N TYR A 284 0.14 -3.21 9.74
CA TYR A 284 -1.15 -3.00 9.08
C TYR A 284 -2.30 -3.80 9.72
N GLY A 285 -2.06 -4.40 10.89
CA GLY A 285 -3.11 -5.06 11.66
C GLY A 285 -3.38 -6.50 11.23
N ILE A 286 -2.43 -7.14 10.56
CA ILE A 286 -2.62 -8.47 9.98
C ILE A 286 -1.64 -9.45 10.63
N SER A 287 -2.19 -10.53 11.16
CA SER A 287 -1.39 -11.63 11.72
C SER A 287 -0.57 -12.30 10.61
N PRO A 288 0.75 -12.49 10.80
CA PRO A 288 1.55 -13.28 9.87
C PRO A 288 1.31 -14.79 10.01
N PHE A 289 0.59 -15.25 11.03
CA PHE A 289 0.36 -16.67 11.32
C PHE A 289 -1.02 -17.16 10.84
N GLY A 290 -1.67 -16.40 9.95
CA GLY A 290 -3.08 -16.60 9.62
C GLY A 290 -4.02 -16.09 10.72
N GLY A 291 -5.32 -16.21 10.49
CA GLY A 291 -6.36 -15.78 11.44
C GLY A 291 -6.26 -14.32 11.88
N SER A 292 -6.81 -14.00 13.05
CA SER A 292 -6.69 -12.69 13.71
C SER A 292 -5.71 -12.77 14.89
N ASP A 293 -5.13 -11.63 15.25
CA ASP A 293 -4.38 -11.45 16.48
C ASP A 293 -5.03 -10.29 17.25
N ASP A 294 -5.56 -10.55 18.44
CA ASP A 294 -6.35 -9.58 19.21
C ASP A 294 -5.55 -8.34 19.63
N ARG A 295 -4.21 -8.40 19.57
CA ARG A 295 -3.33 -7.26 19.85
C ARG A 295 -3.29 -6.28 18.66
N LEU A 296 -3.55 -6.77 17.46
CA LEU A 296 -3.44 -6.06 16.20
C LEU A 296 -4.82 -5.59 15.72
N LYS A 297 -4.89 -4.34 15.27
CA LYS A 297 -6.12 -3.73 14.75
C LYS A 297 -6.02 -3.53 13.23
N PRO A 298 -6.94 -4.09 12.42
CA PRO A 298 -6.94 -3.91 10.98
C PRO A 298 -6.89 -2.43 10.58
N VAL A 299 -5.92 -2.05 9.74
CA VAL A 299 -5.75 -0.66 9.29
C VAL A 299 -6.59 -0.37 8.06
N MET A 300 -6.66 -1.30 7.11
CA MET A 300 -7.48 -1.19 5.90
C MET A 300 -8.84 -1.86 6.08
N ARG A 301 -9.90 -1.13 5.74
CA ARG A 301 -11.22 -1.70 5.48
C ARG A 301 -11.62 -1.43 4.03
N LEU A 302 -11.94 -2.50 3.30
CA LEU A 302 -12.45 -2.44 1.94
C LEU A 302 -13.95 -2.74 1.97
N SER A 303 -14.76 -1.79 1.51
CA SER A 303 -16.21 -1.96 1.43
C SER A 303 -16.79 -1.49 0.11
N THR A 304 -17.92 -2.07 -0.25
CA THR A 304 -18.74 -1.67 -1.39
C THR A 304 -20.22 -1.66 -1.02
N ARG A 305 -21.13 -1.56 -1.99
CA ARG A 305 -22.57 -1.62 -1.78
C ARG A 305 -23.23 -2.57 -2.75
N ILE A 306 -24.35 -3.13 -2.32
CA ILE A 306 -25.26 -3.87 -3.19
C ILE A 306 -25.94 -2.87 -4.13
N PHE A 307 -25.77 -3.03 -5.44
CA PHE A 307 -26.39 -2.17 -6.46
C PHE A 307 -27.48 -2.89 -7.25
N GLY A 308 -27.56 -4.21 -7.14
CA GLY A 308 -28.57 -5.03 -7.81
C GLY A 308 -28.93 -6.24 -6.96
N GLU A 309 -30.15 -6.74 -7.14
CA GLU A 309 -30.63 -7.94 -6.49
C GLU A 309 -31.37 -8.83 -7.49
N ARG A 310 -31.24 -10.15 -7.33
CA ARG A 310 -32.02 -11.15 -8.07
C ARG A 310 -32.44 -12.28 -7.14
N VAL A 311 -33.60 -12.87 -7.42
CA VAL A 311 -33.99 -14.17 -6.83
C VAL A 311 -33.84 -15.23 -7.91
N LEU A 312 -33.00 -16.22 -7.65
CA LEU A 312 -32.74 -17.33 -8.56
C LEU A 312 -33.43 -18.60 -8.06
N GLN A 313 -34.08 -19.31 -8.98
CA GLN A 313 -34.71 -20.60 -8.69
C GLN A 313 -33.65 -21.69 -8.48
N PRO A 314 -33.99 -22.84 -7.86
CA PRO A 314 -33.08 -23.98 -7.80
C PRO A 314 -32.53 -24.36 -9.19
N HIS A 315 -31.29 -24.84 -9.22
CA HIS A 315 -30.53 -25.23 -10.42
C HIS A 315 -30.23 -24.09 -11.41
N SER A 316 -30.28 -22.83 -10.96
CA SER A 316 -29.87 -21.68 -11.78
C SER A 316 -28.35 -21.51 -11.73
N PRO A 317 -27.66 -21.40 -12.88
CA PRO A 317 -26.22 -21.10 -12.92
C PRO A 317 -25.94 -19.63 -12.58
N ILE A 318 -24.78 -19.36 -11.95
CA ILE A 318 -24.30 -18.00 -11.67
C ILE A 318 -22.94 -17.73 -12.31
N GLY A 319 -22.86 -16.63 -13.06
CA GLY A 319 -21.61 -16.05 -13.54
C GLY A 319 -20.90 -16.86 -14.63
N TYR A 320 -19.66 -16.45 -14.93
CA TYR A 320 -18.88 -17.04 -16.02
C TYR A 320 -18.55 -18.52 -15.80
N GLY A 321 -18.78 -19.31 -16.85
CA GLY A 321 -18.50 -20.75 -16.85
C GLY A 321 -19.41 -21.58 -15.95
N ALA A 322 -20.48 -20.98 -15.41
CA ALA A 322 -21.50 -21.67 -14.61
C ALA A 322 -20.91 -22.58 -13.51
N THR A 323 -19.91 -22.09 -12.77
CA THR A 323 -19.22 -22.90 -11.73
C THR A 323 -20.02 -23.09 -10.46
N PHE A 324 -21.12 -22.36 -10.31
CA PHE A 324 -22.02 -22.47 -9.19
C PHE A 324 -23.45 -22.56 -9.70
N TYR A 325 -24.21 -23.50 -9.14
CA TYR A 325 -25.64 -23.65 -9.34
C TYR A 325 -26.33 -23.54 -7.99
N THR A 326 -27.43 -22.80 -7.94
CA THR A 326 -28.25 -22.71 -6.73
C THR A 326 -28.86 -24.06 -6.39
N SER A 327 -28.86 -24.46 -5.12
CA SER A 327 -29.53 -25.68 -4.66
C SER A 327 -30.97 -25.44 -4.19
N LYS A 328 -31.32 -24.19 -3.93
CA LYS A 328 -32.63 -23.73 -3.45
C LYS A 328 -32.96 -22.38 -4.11
N SER A 329 -34.14 -21.84 -3.80
CA SER A 329 -34.42 -20.43 -4.11
C SER A 329 -33.42 -19.55 -3.33
N THR A 330 -32.62 -18.77 -4.04
CA THR A 330 -31.50 -18.01 -3.48
C THR A 330 -31.61 -16.53 -3.88
N ARG A 331 -31.55 -15.63 -2.89
CA ARG A 331 -31.38 -14.19 -3.13
C ARG A 331 -29.91 -13.90 -3.40
N VAL A 332 -29.64 -13.14 -4.46
CA VAL A 332 -28.31 -12.83 -4.95
C VAL A 332 -28.13 -11.33 -5.01
N GLY A 333 -27.13 -10.84 -4.30
CA GLY A 333 -26.69 -9.44 -4.36
C GLY A 333 -25.60 -9.26 -5.40
N LEU A 334 -25.73 -8.22 -6.23
CA LEU A 334 -24.68 -7.76 -7.12
C LEU A 334 -23.93 -6.60 -6.45
N ILE A 335 -22.61 -6.74 -6.33
CA ILE A 335 -21.76 -5.74 -5.68
C ILE A 335 -20.73 -5.16 -6.64
N ALA A 336 -20.40 -3.89 -6.46
CA ALA A 336 -19.56 -3.11 -7.36
C ALA A 336 -18.06 -3.28 -7.04
N CYS A 337 -17.57 -4.52 -7.04
CA CYS A 337 -16.16 -4.86 -6.89
C CYS A 337 -15.82 -6.05 -7.81
N GLY A 338 -14.62 -6.08 -8.36
CA GLY A 338 -14.13 -7.21 -9.16
C GLY A 338 -12.61 -7.20 -9.28
N TYR A 339 -12.08 -8.06 -10.14
CA TYR A 339 -10.62 -8.25 -10.19
C TYR A 339 -9.83 -7.07 -10.75
N ALA A 340 -10.45 -6.18 -11.52
CA ALA A 340 -9.77 -4.96 -11.96
C ALA A 340 -9.70 -3.90 -10.84
N ASP A 341 -10.38 -4.11 -9.71
CA ASP A 341 -10.23 -3.32 -8.48
C ASP A 341 -9.20 -3.90 -7.51
N GLY A 342 -8.66 -5.09 -7.80
CA GLY A 342 -7.72 -5.80 -6.94
C GLY A 342 -8.31 -6.97 -6.16
N TYR A 343 -9.64 -7.22 -6.23
CA TYR A 343 -10.21 -8.40 -5.58
C TYR A 343 -9.78 -9.69 -6.32
N PRO A 344 -9.35 -10.76 -5.62
CA PRO A 344 -8.74 -11.90 -6.30
C PRO A 344 -9.75 -12.65 -7.16
N ARG A 345 -9.46 -12.75 -8.47
CA ARG A 345 -10.30 -13.55 -9.40
C ARG A 345 -10.40 -15.02 -8.98
N ARG A 346 -9.38 -15.52 -8.26
CA ARG A 346 -9.29 -16.89 -7.78
C ARG A 346 -10.15 -17.16 -6.54
N ALA A 347 -10.72 -16.13 -5.90
CA ALA A 347 -11.65 -16.33 -4.79
C ALA A 347 -12.80 -17.27 -5.21
N PRO A 348 -12.93 -18.45 -4.61
CA PRO A 348 -13.96 -19.40 -4.95
C PRO A 348 -15.33 -19.00 -4.36
N THR A 349 -16.36 -19.75 -4.74
CA THR A 349 -17.61 -19.77 -3.94
C THR A 349 -17.28 -20.09 -2.48
N ASN A 350 -18.01 -19.48 -1.54
CA ASN A 350 -17.81 -19.55 -0.09
C ASN A 350 -16.71 -18.62 0.46
N THR A 351 -15.99 -17.85 -0.35
CA THR A 351 -15.14 -16.78 0.20
C THR A 351 -16.00 -15.81 1.02
N PRO A 352 -15.59 -15.49 2.26
CA PRO A 352 -16.42 -14.68 3.16
C PRO A 352 -16.50 -13.22 2.69
N VAL A 353 -17.69 -12.65 2.89
CA VAL A 353 -17.97 -11.21 2.86
C VAL A 353 -18.93 -10.90 4.02
N ALA A 354 -19.16 -9.63 4.37
CA ALA A 354 -20.17 -9.29 5.36
C ALA A 354 -21.11 -8.20 4.86
N VAL A 355 -22.42 -8.35 5.08
CA VAL A 355 -23.42 -7.31 4.83
C VAL A 355 -23.85 -6.73 6.17
N ASP A 356 -23.62 -5.43 6.37
CA ASP A 356 -23.90 -4.73 7.64
C ASP A 356 -23.42 -5.50 8.90
N GLY A 357 -22.19 -6.06 8.81
CA GLY A 357 -21.55 -6.79 9.91
C GLY A 357 -21.98 -8.27 10.06
N LYS A 358 -22.87 -8.78 9.20
CA LYS A 358 -23.26 -10.19 9.19
C LYS A 358 -22.55 -10.94 8.08
N LEU A 359 -21.87 -12.03 8.43
CA LEU A 359 -21.14 -12.85 7.46
C LEU A 359 -22.09 -13.52 6.48
N THR A 360 -21.73 -13.43 5.20
CA THR A 360 -22.28 -14.21 4.09
C THR A 360 -21.12 -14.62 3.17
N ARG A 361 -21.41 -15.01 1.93
CA ARG A 361 -20.43 -15.58 1.01
C ARG A 361 -20.56 -15.06 -0.42
N VAL A 362 -19.42 -15.07 -1.11
CA VAL A 362 -19.35 -15.02 -2.57
C VAL A 362 -19.96 -16.29 -3.16
N ILE A 363 -20.75 -16.14 -4.23
CA ILE A 363 -21.33 -17.24 -5.01
C ILE A 363 -21.05 -17.02 -6.50
N GLY A 364 -20.45 -18.02 -7.17
CA GLY A 364 -20.03 -17.89 -8.56
C GLY A 364 -18.68 -17.16 -8.74
N ARG A 365 -18.21 -17.06 -9.99
CA ARG A 365 -16.89 -16.46 -10.27
C ARG A 365 -16.91 -14.93 -10.14
N VAL A 366 -15.84 -14.40 -9.54
CA VAL A 366 -15.49 -12.98 -9.58
C VAL A 366 -15.27 -12.52 -11.04
N SER A 367 -15.95 -11.44 -11.43
CA SER A 367 -15.82 -10.80 -12.76
C SER A 367 -14.94 -9.55 -12.68
N MET A 368 -14.76 -8.84 -13.81
CA MET A 368 -13.86 -7.67 -13.87
C MET A 368 -14.27 -6.57 -12.91
N ASP A 369 -15.57 -6.26 -12.87
CA ASP A 369 -16.12 -5.12 -12.13
C ASP A 369 -17.27 -5.51 -11.20
N MET A 370 -17.63 -6.79 -11.14
CA MET A 370 -18.78 -7.26 -10.38
C MET A 370 -18.50 -8.60 -9.70
N MET A 371 -19.10 -8.74 -8.53
CA MET A 371 -19.19 -9.99 -7.79
C MET A 371 -20.63 -10.24 -7.40
N THR A 372 -20.95 -11.51 -7.18
CA THR A 372 -22.25 -11.97 -6.69
C THR A 372 -22.08 -12.58 -5.31
N ILE A 373 -22.94 -12.16 -4.39
CA ILE A 373 -22.98 -12.66 -3.01
C ILE A 373 -24.36 -13.25 -2.70
N GLU A 374 -24.41 -14.22 -1.79
CA GLU A 374 -25.69 -14.69 -1.25
C GLU A 374 -26.23 -13.67 -0.27
N LEU A 375 -27.54 -13.38 -0.34
CA LEU A 375 -28.23 -12.53 0.63
C LEU A 375 -29.14 -13.38 1.52
N ASP A 376 -29.21 -13.05 2.80
CA ASP A 376 -30.20 -13.66 3.69
C ASP A 376 -31.62 -13.15 3.37
N ALA A 377 -32.65 -13.90 3.73
CA ALA A 377 -34.02 -13.78 3.22
C ALA A 377 -34.79 -12.51 3.65
N SER A 378 -34.38 -11.77 4.69
CA SER A 378 -35.27 -10.79 5.32
C SER A 378 -34.71 -9.41 5.65
N GLN A 379 -33.40 -9.15 5.58
CA GLN A 379 -32.81 -7.91 6.12
C GLN A 379 -31.71 -7.26 5.25
N GLU A 380 -31.30 -7.89 4.15
CA GLU A 380 -30.22 -7.42 3.28
C GLU A 380 -30.76 -7.06 1.91
N GLY A 381 -30.17 -6.05 1.24
CA GLY A 381 -30.61 -5.67 -0.10
C GLY A 381 -29.92 -4.41 -0.65
N LEU A 382 -30.53 -3.78 -1.64
CA LEU A 382 -30.00 -2.60 -2.32
C LEU A 382 -29.50 -1.53 -1.34
N GLY A 383 -28.34 -0.94 -1.64
CA GLY A 383 -27.74 0.14 -0.86
C GLY A 383 -26.98 -0.28 0.40
N HIS A 384 -27.23 -1.48 0.93
CA HIS A 384 -26.54 -1.99 2.12
C HIS A 384 -25.04 -2.13 1.85
N GLU A 385 -24.23 -1.91 2.88
CA GLU A 385 -22.78 -1.97 2.76
C GLU A 385 -22.32 -3.43 2.78
N VAL A 386 -21.35 -3.73 1.91
CA VAL A 386 -20.70 -5.04 1.86
C VAL A 386 -19.24 -4.85 2.17
N GLU A 387 -18.80 -5.39 3.30
CA GLU A 387 -17.40 -5.47 3.67
C GLU A 387 -16.75 -6.68 2.97
N LEU A 388 -15.63 -6.42 2.32
CA LEU A 388 -14.81 -7.42 1.64
C LEU A 388 -13.65 -7.89 2.51
N TRP A 389 -13.10 -6.97 3.32
CA TRP A 389 -12.24 -7.25 4.48
C TRP A 389 -12.13 -6.02 5.38
N GLY A 390 -11.87 -6.23 6.66
CA GLY A 390 -11.77 -5.15 7.65
C GLY A 390 -12.11 -5.63 9.05
N ASP A 391 -13.29 -5.23 9.54
CA ASP A 391 -13.71 -5.44 10.93
C ASP A 391 -14.27 -6.85 11.16
N THR A 392 -15.13 -7.30 10.26
CA THR A 392 -15.83 -8.59 10.36
C THR A 392 -15.15 -9.65 9.50
N VAL A 393 -14.68 -9.26 8.31
CA VAL A 393 -14.08 -10.19 7.36
C VAL A 393 -12.56 -10.11 7.47
N ASN A 394 -11.97 -11.19 7.98
CA ASN A 394 -10.52 -11.28 8.10
C ASN A 394 -9.86 -11.48 6.73
N ILE A 395 -8.91 -10.61 6.39
CA ILE A 395 -8.18 -10.65 5.12
C ILE A 395 -7.34 -11.92 4.94
N ASN A 396 -6.83 -12.52 6.03
CA ASN A 396 -6.13 -13.82 5.97
C ASN A 396 -7.07 -14.90 5.44
N THR A 397 -8.32 -14.94 5.90
CA THR A 397 -9.31 -15.93 5.43
C THR A 397 -9.65 -15.74 3.95
N VAL A 398 -9.73 -14.49 3.48
CA VAL A 398 -9.94 -14.19 2.04
C VAL A 398 -8.73 -14.62 1.21
N ALA A 399 -7.51 -14.32 1.68
CA ALA A 399 -6.28 -14.67 1.00
C ALA A 399 -6.10 -16.20 0.90
N GLU A 400 -6.31 -16.91 2.02
CA GLU A 400 -6.26 -18.37 2.09
C GLU A 400 -7.28 -19.00 1.12
N ALA A 401 -8.54 -18.54 1.15
CA ALA A 401 -9.56 -19.02 0.23
C ALA A 401 -9.19 -18.82 -1.24
N ALA A 402 -8.48 -17.73 -1.57
CA ALA A 402 -8.01 -17.43 -2.92
C ALA A 402 -6.66 -18.10 -3.28
N GLY A 403 -6.03 -18.83 -2.35
CA GLY A 403 -4.72 -19.45 -2.53
C GLY A 403 -3.58 -18.42 -2.67
N THR A 404 -3.62 -17.36 -1.87
CA THR A 404 -2.61 -16.30 -1.83
C THR A 404 -2.39 -15.78 -0.40
N ILE A 405 -1.65 -14.67 -0.26
CA ILE A 405 -1.29 -13.98 0.98
C ILE A 405 -1.92 -12.58 1.04
N PRO A 406 -2.19 -12.03 2.24
CA PRO A 406 -2.81 -10.71 2.39
C PRO A 406 -2.04 -9.56 1.72
N TYR A 407 -0.71 -9.67 1.64
CA TYR A 407 0.13 -8.70 0.94
C TYR A 407 -0.34 -8.48 -0.50
N GLU A 408 -0.65 -9.56 -1.23
CA GLU A 408 -1.12 -9.46 -2.61
C GLU A 408 -2.47 -8.74 -2.68
N LEU A 409 -3.37 -9.02 -1.73
CA LEU A 409 -4.70 -8.42 -1.71
C LEU A 409 -4.64 -6.90 -1.51
N MET A 410 -3.87 -6.44 -0.51
CA MET A 410 -3.78 -5.01 -0.20
C MET A 410 -3.03 -4.22 -1.26
N CYS A 411 -1.88 -4.73 -1.73
CA CYS A 411 -1.05 -4.06 -2.73
C CYS A 411 -1.75 -3.92 -4.09
N ASN A 412 -2.72 -4.79 -4.40
CA ASN A 412 -3.41 -4.78 -5.70
C ASN A 412 -4.65 -3.90 -5.76
N ILE A 413 -5.04 -3.24 -4.66
CA ILE A 413 -6.23 -2.38 -4.66
C ILE A 413 -6.09 -1.22 -5.62
N LYS A 414 -7.09 -1.08 -6.49
CA LYS A 414 -7.15 -0.12 -7.59
C LYS A 414 -8.57 0.43 -7.71
N ARG A 415 -8.71 1.62 -8.31
CA ARG A 415 -9.99 2.28 -8.65
C ARG A 415 -10.93 2.59 -7.48
N ALA A 416 -10.62 2.16 -6.26
CA ALA A 416 -11.35 2.47 -5.04
C ALA A 416 -11.09 3.91 -4.58
N LYS A 417 -12.06 4.49 -3.88
CA LYS A 417 -11.91 5.78 -3.21
C LYS A 417 -11.22 5.58 -1.86
N PHE A 418 -10.06 6.20 -1.67
CA PHE A 418 -9.34 6.16 -0.40
C PHE A 418 -9.81 7.28 0.53
N THR A 419 -10.05 6.93 1.79
CA THR A 419 -10.35 7.85 2.89
C THR A 419 -9.47 7.51 4.08
N TYR A 420 -8.82 8.51 4.64
CA TYR A 420 -7.95 8.37 5.81
C TYR A 420 -8.68 8.88 7.04
N ILE A 421 -8.76 8.04 8.07
CA ILE A 421 -9.42 8.31 9.34
C ILE A 421 -8.32 8.35 10.40
N GLU A 422 -8.25 9.45 11.14
CA GLU A 422 -7.24 9.65 12.20
C GLU A 422 -7.51 8.80 13.44
#